data_AF-S4P288-F1
#
_entry.id   AF-S4P288-F1
#
_cell.length_a   1.000
_cell.length_b   1.000
_cell.length_c   1.000
_cell.angle_alpha   90.00
_cell.angle_beta   90.00
_cell.angle_gamma   90.00
#
_symmetry.space_group_name_H-M   'P 1'
#
loop_
_entity.id
_entity.type
_entity.pdbx_description
1 polymer ?
#
loop_
_entity_poly.entity_id
_entity_poly.type
_entity_poly.pdbx_seq_one_letter_code
_entity_poly.pdbx_strand_id
1 'polypeptide(L)'
;MREREKPVSSPILADGHQVRYFEFVDFERKFEECISQSAVRTKFAQHSRRGKNIAGDVMSALEQVYSTSCDQKSAKVEKQRILQEQLTAVEEQLTAITRQMKDKIGRMVESVEHKVSLTLSQEIRRLSALVDEYESPFRNERAALEQYKRALHRHVESGLGSRLKKRLSSDIGHEMDEAQKEMAERMYNILPAHKRAAAASCIVPHQQPFEVLYRLNCDNLCADFHEDLTFRFSYGITAL
;
A
#
# COMPACT_ATOMS: atom_id res chain seq x y z
N MET A 1 13.60 63.03 57.03
CA MET A 1 12.96 64.04 57.89
C MET A 1 13.96 65.17 58.09
N ARG A 2 13.73 66.34 57.48
CA ARG A 2 14.49 67.55 57.83
C ARG A 2 13.86 68.13 59.10
N GLU A 3 14.65 68.32 60.14
CA GLU A 3 14.24 69.06 61.33
C GLU A 3 13.83 70.49 60.89
N ARG A 4 12.60 70.89 61.21
CA ARG A 4 12.10 72.24 60.93
C ARG A 4 12.54 73.15 62.07
N GLU A 5 13.33 74.15 61.75
CA GLU A 5 13.84 75.15 62.71
C GLU A 5 12.69 75.91 63.39
N LYS A 6 12.85 76.19 64.68
CA LYS A 6 11.94 77.01 65.49
C LYS A 6 11.93 78.45 64.96
N PRO A 7 10.83 79.20 65.12
CA PRO A 7 10.73 80.55 64.60
C PRO A 7 11.78 81.45 65.25
N VAL A 8 12.64 82.07 64.45
CA VAL A 8 13.58 83.09 64.92
C VAL A 8 12.76 84.33 65.28
N SER A 9 12.69 84.66 66.57
CA SER A 9 12.06 85.89 67.06
C SER A 9 12.98 87.08 66.75
N SER A 10 12.79 87.68 65.58
CA SER A 10 13.50 88.89 65.16
C SER A 10 12.73 90.15 65.58
N PRO A 11 13.36 91.21 66.13
CA PRO A 11 12.66 92.36 66.72
C PRO A 11 11.95 93.30 65.73
N ILE A 12 11.98 92.99 64.43
CA ILE A 12 11.52 93.86 63.33
C ILE A 12 10.18 93.37 62.76
N LEU A 13 9.63 92.28 63.30
CA LEU A 13 8.46 91.63 62.72
C LEU A 13 7.17 92.24 63.24
N ALA A 14 6.35 92.75 62.32
CA ALA A 14 5.05 93.34 62.61
C ALA A 14 4.14 92.37 63.38
N ASP A 15 3.26 92.92 64.22
CA ASP A 15 2.31 92.15 65.03
C ASP A 15 1.53 91.12 64.17
N GLY A 16 1.27 89.94 64.75
CA GLY A 16 0.68 88.79 64.07
C GLY A 16 1.61 88.00 63.13
N HIS A 17 2.92 88.25 63.09
CA HIS A 17 3.87 87.51 62.23
C HIS A 17 3.82 85.99 62.42
N GLN A 18 3.73 85.51 63.66
CA GLN A 18 3.70 84.08 63.96
C GLN A 18 2.46 83.39 63.35
N VAL A 19 1.32 84.09 63.34
CA VAL A 19 0.08 83.60 62.73
C VAL A 19 0.24 83.51 61.21
N ARG A 20 0.76 84.57 60.55
CA ARG A 20 1.06 84.57 59.11
C ARG A 20 2.07 83.49 58.71
N TYR A 21 3.07 83.21 59.55
CA TYR A 21 4.03 82.13 59.33
C TYR A 21 3.35 80.76 59.34
N PHE A 22 2.50 80.47 60.34
CA PHE A 22 1.76 79.21 60.40
C PHE A 22 0.77 79.06 59.22
N GLU A 23 0.12 80.16 58.80
CA GLU A 23 -0.72 80.17 57.59
C GLU A 23 0.09 79.87 56.33
N PHE A 24 1.30 80.42 56.19
CA PHE A 24 2.17 80.14 55.05
C PHE A 24 2.65 78.68 55.04
N VAL A 25 2.97 78.12 56.20
CA VAL A 25 3.35 76.70 56.32
C VAL A 25 2.17 75.77 55.97
N ASP A 26 0.94 76.11 56.37
CA ASP A 26 -0.24 75.33 55.98
C ASP A 26 -0.56 75.51 54.48
N PHE A 27 -0.31 76.70 53.91
CA PHE A 27 -0.35 76.92 52.46
C PHE A 27 0.67 76.05 51.72
N GLU A 28 1.94 76.04 52.12
CA GLU A 28 2.99 75.22 51.47
C GLU A 28 2.64 73.74 51.52
N ARG A 29 2.12 73.25 52.65
CA ARG A 29 1.68 71.85 52.77
C ARG A 29 0.52 71.54 51.81
N LYS A 30 -0.52 72.38 51.80
CA LYS A 30 -1.66 72.21 50.88
C LYS A 30 -1.25 72.35 49.42
N PHE A 31 -0.31 73.24 49.12
CA PHE A 31 0.24 73.45 47.79
C PHE A 31 1.07 72.24 47.33
N GLU A 32 1.94 71.69 48.18
CA GLU A 32 2.72 70.49 47.89
C GLU A 32 1.82 69.27 47.66
N GLU A 33 0.81 69.06 48.52
CA GLU A 33 -0.20 68.01 48.33
C GLU A 33 -0.96 68.19 47.00
N CYS A 34 -1.37 69.41 46.67
CA CYS A 34 -2.10 69.72 45.44
C CYS A 34 -1.24 69.50 44.19
N ILE A 35 -0.01 70.05 44.16
CA ILE A 35 0.90 69.92 43.02
C ILE A 35 1.35 68.47 42.84
N SER A 36 1.66 67.74 43.91
CA SER A 36 2.13 66.35 43.80
C SER A 36 1.03 65.45 43.23
N GLN A 37 -0.20 65.52 43.75
CA GLN A 37 -1.32 64.72 43.25
C GLN A 37 -1.70 65.11 41.81
N SER A 38 -1.77 66.41 41.51
CA SER A 38 -2.11 66.91 40.18
C SER A 38 -1.03 66.56 39.16
N ALA A 39 0.26 66.72 39.51
CA ALA A 39 1.39 66.40 38.63
C ALA A 39 1.47 64.90 38.33
N VAL A 40 1.30 64.03 39.33
CA VAL A 40 1.29 62.57 39.12
C VAL A 40 0.15 62.19 38.16
N ARG A 41 -1.05 62.73 38.39
CA ARG A 41 -2.22 62.42 37.55
C ARG A 41 -2.05 62.94 36.12
N THR A 42 -1.60 64.17 35.94
CA THR A 42 -1.47 64.78 34.60
C THR A 42 -0.28 64.25 33.81
N LYS A 43 0.83 63.89 34.47
CA LYS A 43 2.03 63.35 33.79
C LYS A 43 1.93 61.86 33.49
N PHE A 44 1.38 61.05 34.40
CA PHE A 44 1.45 59.59 34.26
C PHE A 44 0.15 58.92 33.82
N ALA A 45 -1.03 59.52 34.04
CA ALA A 45 -2.30 58.82 33.75
C ALA A 45 -2.42 58.40 32.28
N GLN A 46 -1.96 59.23 31.34
CA GLN A 46 -1.98 58.89 29.91
C GLN A 46 -1.01 57.75 29.59
N HIS A 47 0.19 57.75 30.16
CA HIS A 47 1.16 56.66 29.97
C HIS A 47 0.64 55.35 30.56
N SER A 48 0.06 55.38 31.76
CA SER A 48 -0.58 54.20 32.37
C SER A 48 -1.74 53.69 31.52
N ARG A 49 -2.58 54.58 30.98
CA ARG A 49 -3.69 54.18 30.07
C ARG A 49 -3.15 53.57 28.78
N ARG A 50 -2.15 54.19 28.16
CA ARG A 50 -1.52 53.69 26.94
C ARG A 50 -0.86 52.33 27.17
N GLY A 51 -0.17 52.13 28.29
CA GLY A 51 0.41 50.85 28.68
C GLY A 51 -0.64 49.75 28.83
N LYS A 52 -1.79 50.06 29.45
CA LYS A 52 -2.92 49.13 29.53
C LYS A 52 -3.47 48.76 28.16
N ASN A 53 -3.63 49.74 27.27
CA ASN A 53 -4.11 49.48 25.91
C ASN A 53 -3.13 48.58 25.14
N ILE A 54 -1.83 48.90 25.15
CA ILE A 54 -0.82 48.08 24.47
C ILE A 54 -0.82 46.64 25.01
N ALA A 55 -0.87 46.47 26.33
CA ALA A 55 -0.95 45.14 26.94
C ALA A 55 -2.21 44.38 26.51
N GLY A 56 -3.35 45.07 26.43
CA GLY A 56 -4.61 44.51 25.92
C GLY A 56 -4.52 44.09 24.46
N ASP A 57 -3.95 44.94 23.60
CA ASP A 57 -3.78 44.66 22.18
C ASP A 57 -2.86 43.44 21.96
N VAL A 58 -1.76 43.35 22.70
CA VAL A 58 -0.84 42.20 22.66
C VAL A 58 -1.53 40.93 23.14
N MET A 59 -2.29 41.01 24.23
CA MET A 59 -3.03 39.87 24.76
C MET A 59 -4.06 39.35 23.74
N SER A 60 -4.82 40.24 23.11
CA SER A 60 -5.79 39.89 22.08
C SER A 60 -5.13 39.25 20.86
N ALA A 61 -3.98 39.77 20.42
CA ALA A 61 -3.21 39.18 19.33
C ALA A 61 -2.71 37.77 19.68
N LEU A 62 -2.21 37.57 20.91
CA LEU A 62 -1.78 36.25 21.38
C LEU A 62 -2.94 35.26 21.48
N GLU A 63 -4.10 35.68 21.97
CA GLU A 63 -5.32 34.86 22.02
C GLU A 63 -5.75 34.42 20.62
N GLN A 64 -5.72 35.33 19.64
CA GLN A 64 -6.04 35.00 18.26
C GLN A 64 -5.06 33.98 17.67
N VAL A 65 -3.76 34.17 17.88
CA VAL A 65 -2.72 33.24 17.42
C VAL A 65 -2.89 31.88 18.09
N TYR A 66 -3.15 31.86 19.39
CA TYR A 66 -3.36 30.64 20.15
C TYR A 66 -4.59 29.87 19.66
N SER A 67 -5.73 30.54 19.50
CA SER A 67 -6.96 29.94 18.97
C SER A 67 -6.74 29.35 17.58
N THR A 68 -6.17 30.14 16.66
CA THR A 68 -5.90 29.69 15.29
C THR A 68 -4.96 28.50 15.26
N SER A 69 -3.93 28.50 16.11
CA SER A 69 -2.98 27.39 16.22
C SER A 69 -3.63 26.13 16.78
N CYS A 70 -4.53 26.27 17.76
CA CYS A 70 -5.29 25.17 18.33
C CYS A 70 -6.24 24.54 17.30
N ASP A 71 -6.94 25.37 16.54
CA ASP A 71 -7.85 24.92 15.47
C ASP A 71 -7.08 24.20 14.36
N GLN A 72 -5.94 24.75 13.94
CA GLN A 72 -5.07 24.11 12.94
C GLN A 72 -4.53 22.78 13.44
N LYS A 73 -4.05 22.72 14.69
CA LYS A 73 -3.57 21.47 15.31
C LYS A 73 -4.68 20.43 15.30
N SER A 74 -5.89 20.79 15.72
CA SER A 74 -7.04 19.90 15.79
C SER A 74 -7.42 19.37 14.40
N ALA A 75 -7.47 20.25 13.39
CA ALA A 75 -7.74 19.85 12.00
C ALA A 75 -6.67 18.92 11.43
N LYS A 76 -5.39 19.13 11.77
CA LYS A 76 -4.29 18.25 11.32
C LYS A 76 -4.33 16.89 12.00
N VAL A 77 -4.62 16.84 13.29
CA VAL A 77 -4.78 15.58 14.05
C VAL A 77 -5.94 14.77 13.46
N GLU A 78 -7.08 15.41 13.18
CA GLU A 78 -8.21 14.70 12.59
C GLU A 78 -7.90 14.20 11.18
N LYS A 79 -7.23 15.02 10.34
CA LYS A 79 -6.77 14.58 9.02
C LYS A 79 -5.80 13.40 9.11
N GLN A 80 -4.90 13.41 10.09
CA GLN A 80 -3.97 12.29 10.32
C GLN A 80 -4.74 11.03 10.71
N ARG A 81 -5.72 11.13 11.61
CA ARG A 81 -6.57 10.00 12.01
C ARG A 81 -7.29 9.38 10.82
N ILE A 82 -7.93 10.21 9.99
CA ILE A 82 -8.63 9.75 8.77
C ILE A 82 -7.67 9.05 7.80
N LEU A 83 -6.49 9.63 7.56
CA LEU A 83 -5.50 9.02 6.66
C LEU A 83 -4.97 7.69 7.21
N GLN A 84 -4.81 7.60 8.53
CA GLN A 84 -4.37 6.37 9.18
C GLN A 84 -5.42 5.27 9.06
N GLU A 85 -6.70 5.59 9.28
CA GLU A 85 -7.82 4.65 9.08
C GLU A 85 -7.93 4.17 7.63
N GLN A 86 -7.76 5.08 6.67
CA GLN A 86 -7.71 4.73 5.25
C GLN A 86 -6.53 3.81 4.93
N LEU A 87 -5.37 4.05 5.53
CA LEU A 87 -4.19 3.20 5.34
C LEU A 87 -4.43 1.79 5.89
N THR A 88 -4.91 1.69 7.14
CA THR A 88 -5.23 0.39 7.75
C THR A 88 -6.25 -0.40 6.92
N ALA A 89 -7.32 0.26 6.44
CA ALA A 89 -8.32 -0.39 5.61
C ALA A 89 -7.74 -0.92 4.28
N VAL A 90 -6.85 -0.16 3.65
CA VAL A 90 -6.15 -0.58 2.42
C VAL A 90 -5.22 -1.76 2.68
N GLU A 91 -4.49 -1.78 3.80
CA GLU A 91 -3.60 -2.88 4.20
C GLU A 91 -4.39 -4.18 4.47
N GLU A 92 -5.53 -4.07 5.14
CA GLU A 92 -6.44 -5.21 5.38
C GLU A 92 -6.99 -5.77 4.06
N GLN A 93 -7.45 -4.90 3.16
CA GLN A 93 -7.94 -5.31 1.84
C GLN A 93 -6.83 -5.98 1.00
N LEU A 94 -5.62 -5.42 1.03
CA LEU A 94 -4.47 -6.00 0.33
C LEU A 94 -4.13 -7.40 0.87
N THR A 95 -4.15 -7.57 2.19
CA THR A 95 -3.91 -8.86 2.83
C THR A 95 -4.99 -9.87 2.45
N ALA A 96 -6.26 -9.46 2.47
CA ALA A 96 -7.38 -10.31 2.10
C ALA A 96 -7.32 -10.74 0.63
N ILE A 97 -7.05 -9.82 -0.30
CA ILE A 97 -6.92 -10.12 -1.72
C ILE A 97 -5.71 -11.03 -1.97
N THR A 98 -4.58 -10.77 -1.30
CA THR A 98 -3.39 -11.65 -1.40
C THR A 98 -3.73 -13.09 -1.01
N ARG A 99 -4.47 -13.29 0.08
CA ARG A 99 -4.92 -14.62 0.51
C ARG A 99 -5.86 -15.25 -0.51
N GLN A 100 -6.89 -14.52 -0.96
CA GLN A 100 -7.84 -15.01 -1.95
C GLN A 100 -7.16 -15.42 -3.26
N MET A 101 -6.16 -14.65 -3.70
CA MET A 101 -5.39 -14.95 -4.90
C MET A 101 -4.50 -16.18 -4.72
N LYS A 102 -3.87 -16.35 -3.54
CA LYS A 102 -3.14 -17.60 -3.22
C LYS A 102 -4.05 -18.82 -3.27
N ASP A 103 -5.23 -18.73 -2.67
CA ASP A 103 -6.21 -19.83 -2.70
C ASP A 103 -6.69 -20.12 -4.14
N LYS A 104 -6.87 -19.07 -4.95
CA LYS A 104 -7.23 -19.22 -6.37
C LYS A 104 -6.11 -19.89 -7.17
N ILE A 105 -4.86 -19.51 -6.96
CA ILE A 105 -3.70 -20.17 -7.58
C ILE A 105 -3.67 -21.66 -7.20
N GLY A 106 -3.88 -22.00 -5.93
CA GLY A 106 -3.97 -23.39 -5.49
C GLY A 106 -5.03 -24.19 -6.26
N ARG A 107 -6.26 -23.66 -6.33
CA ARG A 107 -7.34 -24.30 -7.11
C ARG A 107 -7.03 -24.40 -8.61
N MET A 108 -6.34 -23.42 -9.18
CA MET A 108 -5.93 -23.47 -10.58
C MET A 108 -4.90 -24.56 -10.83
N VAL A 109 -3.94 -24.76 -9.92
CA VAL A 109 -2.96 -25.85 -10.02
C VAL A 109 -3.69 -27.20 -10.02
N GLU A 110 -4.62 -27.42 -9.08
CA GLU A 110 -5.42 -28.65 -9.02
C GLU A 110 -6.24 -28.87 -10.31
N SER A 111 -6.86 -27.81 -10.84
CA SER A 111 -7.61 -27.85 -12.11
C SER A 111 -6.71 -28.24 -13.28
N VAL A 112 -5.51 -27.64 -13.37
CA VAL A 112 -4.53 -27.96 -14.41
C VAL A 112 -4.09 -29.42 -14.30
N GLU A 113 -3.74 -29.90 -13.12
CA GLU A 113 -3.36 -31.30 -12.90
C GLU A 113 -4.46 -32.27 -13.35
N HIS A 114 -5.72 -31.99 -12.99
CA HIS A 114 -6.86 -32.80 -13.40
C HIS A 114 -7.05 -32.80 -14.92
N LYS A 115 -7.00 -31.63 -15.57
CA LYS A 115 -7.12 -31.51 -17.03
C LYS A 115 -6.00 -32.20 -17.78
N VAL A 116 -4.77 -32.08 -17.29
CA VAL A 116 -3.60 -32.78 -17.86
C VAL A 116 -3.79 -34.29 -17.77
N SER A 117 -4.17 -34.80 -16.59
CA SER A 117 -4.41 -36.23 -16.37
C SER A 117 -5.53 -36.78 -17.26
N LEU A 118 -6.65 -36.07 -17.35
CA LEU A 118 -7.79 -36.46 -18.20
C LEU A 118 -7.41 -36.48 -19.68
N THR A 119 -6.75 -35.42 -20.15
CA THR A 119 -6.36 -35.30 -21.57
C THR A 119 -5.32 -36.34 -21.93
N LEU A 120 -4.31 -36.55 -21.08
CA LEU A 120 -3.32 -37.60 -21.26
C LEU A 120 -3.98 -38.98 -21.34
N SER A 121 -4.92 -39.29 -20.44
CA SER A 121 -5.67 -40.54 -20.46
C SER A 121 -6.45 -40.75 -21.76
N GLN A 122 -7.04 -39.69 -22.31
CA GLN A 122 -7.74 -39.74 -23.59
C GLN A 122 -6.80 -39.94 -24.77
N GLU A 123 -5.64 -39.31 -24.77
CA GLU A 123 -4.64 -39.48 -25.84
C GLU A 123 -3.99 -40.87 -25.79
N ILE A 124 -3.74 -41.43 -24.59
CA ILE A 124 -3.26 -42.83 -24.44
C ILE A 124 -4.27 -43.82 -25.05
N ARG A 125 -5.58 -43.61 -24.85
CA ARG A 125 -6.61 -44.45 -25.47
C ARG A 125 -6.66 -44.36 -27.00
N ARG A 126 -6.05 -43.31 -27.57
CA ARG A 126 -5.96 -43.06 -29.02
C ARG A 126 -4.57 -43.36 -29.57
N LEU A 127 -3.69 -43.99 -28.77
CA LEU A 127 -2.33 -44.29 -29.17
C LEU A 127 -2.27 -45.18 -30.41
N SER A 128 -3.22 -46.11 -30.57
CA SER A 128 -3.30 -46.97 -31.75
C SER A 128 -3.40 -46.16 -33.04
N ALA A 129 -4.27 -45.16 -33.11
CA ALA A 129 -4.41 -44.30 -34.28
C ALA A 129 -3.10 -43.52 -34.57
N LEU A 130 -2.38 -43.10 -33.53
CA LEU A 130 -1.09 -42.42 -33.71
C LEU A 130 0.01 -43.37 -34.22
N VAL A 131 -0.03 -44.63 -33.81
CA VAL A 131 0.85 -45.69 -34.32
C VAL A 131 0.50 -46.05 -35.75
N ASP A 132 -0.79 -46.12 -36.10
CA ASP A 132 -1.26 -46.40 -37.46
C ASP A 132 -0.85 -45.31 -38.46
N GLU A 133 -0.71 -44.06 -38.01
CA GLU A 133 -0.17 -42.94 -38.80
C GLU A 133 1.33 -43.08 -39.11
N TYR A 134 2.05 -44.01 -38.47
CA TYR A 134 3.48 -44.20 -38.70
C TYR A 134 3.75 -45.06 -39.94
N GLU A 135 3.96 -44.42 -41.07
CA GLU A 135 4.30 -45.07 -42.34
C GLU A 135 5.81 -45.25 -42.49
N SER A 136 6.33 -46.40 -42.04
CA SER A 136 7.73 -46.79 -42.25
C SER A 136 7.82 -48.28 -42.60
N PRO A 137 8.68 -48.67 -43.56
CA PRO A 137 8.81 -50.06 -43.96
C PRO A 137 9.34 -50.92 -42.81
N PHE A 138 8.56 -51.90 -42.40
CA PHE A 138 8.94 -52.84 -41.35
C PHE A 138 9.97 -53.86 -41.86
N ARG A 139 11.03 -54.07 -41.08
CA ARG A 139 12.05 -55.10 -41.30
C ARG A 139 12.35 -55.82 -40.00
N ASN A 140 12.42 -57.14 -40.09
CA ASN A 140 12.61 -58.08 -38.98
C ASN A 140 14.09 -58.36 -38.64
N GLU A 141 15.04 -57.72 -39.34
CA GLU A 141 16.47 -57.76 -38.98
C GLU A 141 16.73 -56.98 -37.69
N ARG A 142 17.50 -57.55 -36.75
CA ARG A 142 17.72 -56.98 -35.40
C ARG A 142 18.15 -55.51 -35.40
N ALA A 143 19.08 -55.12 -36.27
CA ALA A 143 19.54 -53.73 -36.37
C ALA A 143 18.46 -52.79 -36.94
N ALA A 144 17.70 -53.24 -37.95
CA ALA A 144 16.62 -52.48 -38.55
C ALA A 144 15.42 -52.35 -37.60
N LEU A 145 15.14 -53.37 -36.80
CA LEU A 145 14.09 -53.39 -35.79
C LEU A 145 14.36 -52.38 -34.66
N GLU A 146 15.59 -52.34 -34.14
CA GLU A 146 15.99 -51.36 -33.13
C GLU A 146 15.92 -49.92 -33.64
N GLN A 147 16.21 -49.70 -34.93
CA GLN A 147 16.05 -48.40 -35.55
C GLN A 147 14.57 -48.04 -35.76
N TYR A 148 13.75 -49.02 -36.16
CA TYR A 148 12.30 -48.86 -36.32
C TYR A 148 11.64 -48.49 -34.99
N LYS A 149 11.97 -49.19 -33.89
CA LYS A 149 11.47 -48.90 -32.53
C LYS A 149 11.81 -47.48 -32.10
N ARG A 150 13.09 -47.09 -32.19
CA ARG A 150 13.51 -45.72 -31.83
C ARG A 150 12.80 -44.65 -32.65
N ALA A 151 12.57 -44.91 -33.93
CA ALA A 151 11.83 -43.99 -34.79
C ALA A 151 10.33 -43.93 -34.41
N LEU A 152 9.71 -45.07 -34.12
CA LEU A 152 8.33 -45.16 -33.65
C LEU A 152 8.15 -44.48 -32.29
N HIS A 153 9.05 -44.70 -31.34
CA HIS A 153 9.05 -44.03 -30.03
C HIS A 153 9.09 -42.51 -30.19
N ARG A 154 9.98 -41.98 -31.05
CA ARG A 154 10.03 -40.53 -31.32
C ARG A 154 8.78 -40.01 -31.99
N HIS A 155 8.21 -40.77 -32.94
CA HIS A 155 6.94 -40.41 -33.60
C HIS A 155 5.80 -40.30 -32.59
N VAL A 156 5.67 -41.32 -31.73
CA VAL A 156 4.68 -41.36 -30.65
C VAL A 156 4.90 -40.22 -29.66
N GLU A 157 6.14 -40.00 -29.21
CA GLU A 157 6.49 -38.94 -28.26
C GLU A 157 6.16 -37.55 -28.80
N SER A 158 6.58 -37.26 -30.03
CA SER A 158 6.31 -35.98 -30.71
C SER A 158 4.82 -35.79 -30.99
N GLY A 159 4.14 -36.85 -31.46
CA GLY A 159 2.71 -36.82 -31.77
C GLY A 159 1.86 -36.58 -30.53
N LEU A 160 2.12 -37.33 -29.45
CA LEU A 160 1.44 -37.17 -28.17
C LEU A 160 1.70 -35.78 -27.57
N GLY A 161 2.96 -35.36 -27.53
CA GLY A 161 3.34 -34.04 -27.02
C GLY A 161 2.68 -32.89 -27.78
N SER A 162 2.62 -32.96 -29.11
CA SER A 162 1.97 -31.95 -29.96
C SER A 162 0.46 -31.88 -29.74
N ARG A 163 -0.22 -33.03 -29.65
CA ARG A 163 -1.67 -33.09 -29.39
C ARG A 163 -2.01 -32.56 -28.00
N LEU A 164 -1.25 -32.94 -26.98
CA LEU A 164 -1.40 -32.41 -25.62
C LEU A 164 -1.17 -30.91 -25.57
N LYS A 165 -0.07 -30.40 -26.16
CA LYS A 165 0.23 -28.97 -26.21
C LYS A 165 -0.92 -28.19 -26.86
N LYS A 166 -1.43 -28.63 -28.01
CA LYS A 166 -2.54 -27.96 -28.71
C LYS A 166 -3.83 -27.92 -27.89
N ARG A 167 -4.19 -29.03 -27.23
CA ARG A 167 -5.44 -29.12 -26.47
C ARG A 167 -5.40 -28.36 -25.15
N LEU A 168 -4.24 -28.31 -24.49
CA LEU A 168 -4.14 -27.78 -23.14
C LEU A 168 -3.63 -26.33 -23.07
N SER A 169 -2.79 -25.89 -24.03
CA SER A 169 -2.19 -24.54 -23.95
C SER A 169 -3.23 -23.43 -24.09
N SER A 170 -4.23 -23.58 -24.98
CA SER A 170 -5.28 -22.56 -25.15
C SER A 170 -6.20 -22.47 -23.93
N ASP A 171 -6.65 -23.61 -23.42
CA ASP A 171 -7.60 -23.66 -22.31
C ASP A 171 -6.96 -23.16 -21.01
N ILE A 172 -5.75 -23.62 -20.69
CA ILE A 172 -5.04 -23.19 -19.48
C ILE A 172 -4.57 -21.74 -19.64
N GLY A 173 -4.13 -21.34 -20.84
CA GLY A 173 -3.74 -19.96 -21.12
C GLY A 173 -4.89 -18.98 -20.87
N HIS A 174 -6.09 -19.29 -21.36
CA HIS A 174 -7.27 -18.45 -21.10
C HIS A 174 -7.59 -18.34 -19.60
N GLU A 175 -7.57 -19.45 -18.86
CA GLU A 175 -7.81 -19.43 -17.40
C GLU A 175 -6.75 -18.60 -16.65
N MET A 176 -5.50 -18.64 -17.11
CA MET A 176 -4.42 -17.83 -16.54
C MET A 176 -4.59 -16.34 -16.85
N ASP A 177 -4.91 -15.99 -18.09
CA ASP A 177 -5.14 -14.59 -18.49
C ASP A 177 -6.32 -13.99 -17.72
N GLU A 178 -7.41 -14.74 -17.56
CA GLU A 178 -8.57 -14.32 -16.78
C GLU A 178 -8.20 -14.11 -15.30
N ALA A 179 -7.46 -15.05 -14.71
CA ALA A 179 -7.01 -14.94 -13.32
C ALA A 179 -6.07 -13.74 -13.09
N GLN A 180 -5.15 -13.48 -14.04
CA GLN A 180 -4.25 -12.33 -13.97
C GLN A 180 -4.99 -11.01 -14.13
N LYS A 181 -5.95 -10.94 -15.06
CA LYS A 181 -6.78 -9.76 -15.25
C LYS A 181 -7.60 -9.45 -14.00
N GLU A 182 -8.23 -10.47 -13.41
CA GLU A 182 -8.97 -10.31 -12.16
C GLU A 182 -8.06 -9.83 -11.01
N MET A 183 -6.85 -10.39 -10.89
CA MET A 183 -5.88 -9.98 -9.88
C MET A 183 -5.52 -8.50 -10.05
N ALA A 184 -5.22 -8.07 -11.27
CA ALA A 184 -4.91 -6.68 -11.57
C ALA A 184 -6.10 -5.76 -11.24
N GLU A 185 -7.32 -6.09 -11.69
CA GLU A 185 -8.54 -5.32 -11.40
C GLU A 185 -8.79 -5.17 -9.90
N ARG A 186 -8.66 -6.26 -9.14
CA ARG A 186 -8.79 -6.22 -7.68
C ARG A 186 -7.76 -5.29 -7.05
N MET A 187 -6.49 -5.35 -7.47
CA MET A 187 -5.46 -4.45 -6.97
C MET A 187 -5.73 -2.98 -7.31
N TYR A 188 -6.22 -2.67 -8.52
CA TYR A 188 -6.60 -1.30 -8.89
C TYR A 188 -7.74 -0.76 -8.02
N ASN A 189 -8.69 -1.61 -7.65
CA ASN A 189 -9.87 -1.20 -6.89
C ASN A 189 -9.57 -0.83 -5.44
N ILE A 190 -8.53 -1.43 -4.82
CA ILE A 190 -8.05 -1.05 -3.48
C ILE A 190 -7.50 0.38 -3.48
N LEU A 191 -6.90 0.81 -4.58
CA LEU A 191 -6.23 2.10 -4.65
C LEU A 191 -7.24 3.24 -4.84
N PRO A 192 -7.01 4.41 -4.19
CA PRO A 192 -7.76 5.61 -4.44
C PRO A 192 -7.72 6.00 -5.93
N ALA A 193 -8.85 6.47 -6.48
CA ALA A 193 -8.98 6.76 -7.92
C ALA A 193 -7.85 7.65 -8.49
N HIS A 194 -7.42 8.66 -7.72
CA HIS A 194 -6.34 9.58 -8.11
C HIS A 194 -4.95 8.93 -8.16
N LYS A 195 -4.77 7.73 -7.59
CA LYS A 195 -3.51 6.97 -7.60
C LYS A 195 -3.50 5.81 -8.60
N ARG A 196 -4.66 5.45 -9.18
CA ARG A 196 -4.78 4.31 -10.11
C ARG A 196 -3.96 4.50 -11.38
N ALA A 197 -3.92 5.73 -11.93
CA ALA A 197 -3.14 6.04 -13.11
C ALA A 197 -1.62 5.81 -12.90
N ALA A 198 -1.10 6.14 -11.72
CA ALA A 198 0.30 5.87 -11.37
C ALA A 198 0.56 4.37 -11.21
N ALA A 199 -0.38 3.65 -10.59
CA ALA A 199 -0.28 2.21 -10.39
C ALA A 199 -0.35 1.40 -11.70
N ALA A 200 -0.86 1.99 -12.78
CA ALA A 200 -0.94 1.35 -14.09
C ALA A 200 0.43 0.92 -14.64
N SER A 201 1.48 1.64 -14.27
CA SER A 201 2.86 1.30 -14.63
C SER A 201 3.47 0.16 -13.80
N CYS A 202 2.90 -0.13 -12.62
CA CYS A 202 3.44 -1.13 -11.69
C CYS A 202 2.64 -2.44 -11.71
N ILE A 203 1.34 -2.39 -12.02
CA ILE A 203 0.43 -3.55 -12.04
C ILE A 203 0.23 -3.97 -13.49
N VAL A 204 1.20 -4.70 -14.03
CA VAL A 204 1.18 -5.17 -15.42
C VAL A 204 0.97 -6.69 -15.43
N PRO A 205 -0.14 -7.19 -16.03
CA PRO A 205 -0.33 -8.62 -16.26
C PRO A 205 0.81 -9.21 -17.10
N HIS A 206 1.08 -10.50 -16.94
CA HIS A 206 2.07 -11.17 -17.76
C HIS A 206 1.59 -11.19 -19.22
N GLN A 207 2.43 -10.74 -20.15
CA GLN A 207 2.00 -10.58 -21.55
C GLN A 207 2.34 -11.77 -22.45
N GLN A 208 3.16 -12.71 -21.98
CA GLN A 208 3.49 -13.87 -22.81
C GLN A 208 2.44 -14.98 -22.63
N PRO A 209 2.04 -15.63 -23.74
CA PRO A 209 1.10 -16.72 -23.70
C PRO A 209 1.65 -17.86 -22.86
N PHE A 210 0.77 -18.48 -22.08
CA PHE A 210 1.14 -19.65 -21.31
C PHE A 210 1.45 -20.83 -22.23
N GLU A 211 2.64 -21.42 -22.06
CA GLU A 211 3.04 -22.63 -22.77
C GLU A 211 3.22 -23.80 -21.81
N VAL A 212 2.52 -24.91 -22.07
CA VAL A 212 2.78 -26.14 -21.34
C VAL A 212 3.96 -26.87 -21.96
N LEU A 213 4.94 -27.18 -21.12
CA LEU A 213 6.10 -27.99 -21.49
C LEU A 213 5.86 -29.45 -21.07
N TYR A 214 5.67 -30.32 -22.06
CA TYR A 214 5.59 -31.76 -21.84
C TYR A 214 6.93 -32.42 -22.13
N ARG A 215 7.38 -33.29 -21.23
CA ARG A 215 8.50 -34.20 -21.46
C ARG A 215 8.00 -35.62 -21.24
N LEU A 216 7.84 -36.35 -22.34
CA LEU A 216 7.56 -37.77 -22.34
C LEU A 216 8.86 -38.48 -22.75
N ASN A 217 9.15 -39.65 -22.20
CA ASN A 217 10.29 -40.45 -22.63
C ASN A 217 9.80 -41.86 -22.95
N CYS A 218 9.49 -42.09 -24.22
CA CYS A 218 8.98 -43.39 -24.68
C CYS A 218 10.02 -44.50 -24.55
N ASP A 219 11.32 -44.20 -24.69
CA ASP A 219 12.38 -45.19 -24.53
C ASP A 219 12.41 -45.78 -23.12
N ASN A 220 12.23 -44.94 -22.10
CA ASN A 220 12.13 -45.40 -20.71
C ASN A 220 10.80 -46.10 -20.42
N LEU A 221 9.69 -45.59 -20.96
CA LEU A 221 8.36 -46.17 -20.74
C LEU A 221 8.18 -47.53 -21.39
N CYS A 222 8.93 -47.83 -22.45
CA CYS A 222 8.88 -49.08 -23.19
C CYS A 222 10.12 -49.95 -22.95
N ALA A 223 10.93 -49.67 -21.93
CA ALA A 223 12.18 -50.38 -21.67
C ALA A 223 11.99 -51.87 -21.34
N ASP A 224 10.83 -52.23 -20.81
CA ASP A 224 10.41 -53.60 -20.48
C ASP A 224 9.57 -54.26 -21.59
N PHE A 225 9.21 -53.53 -22.64
CA PHE A 225 8.46 -54.05 -23.76
C PHE A 225 9.33 -54.95 -24.64
N HIS A 226 8.91 -56.21 -24.76
CA HIS A 226 9.56 -57.20 -25.62
C HIS A 226 8.55 -57.64 -26.68
N GLU A 227 8.84 -57.34 -27.94
CA GLU A 227 8.04 -57.77 -29.07
C GLU A 227 8.19 -59.27 -29.32
N ASP A 228 7.06 -59.98 -29.38
CA ASP A 228 7.02 -61.31 -29.95
C ASP A 228 6.61 -61.19 -31.42
N LEU A 229 7.61 -61.26 -32.31
CA LEU A 229 7.40 -61.24 -33.76
C LEU A 229 7.17 -62.66 -34.32
N THR A 230 7.16 -63.70 -33.48
CA THR A 230 6.89 -65.05 -33.93
C THR A 230 5.40 -65.26 -34.11
N PHE A 231 4.96 -65.37 -35.36
CA PHE A 231 3.57 -65.65 -35.67
C PHE A 231 3.27 -67.12 -35.34
N ARG A 232 2.52 -67.37 -34.26
CA ARG A 232 2.12 -68.73 -33.84
C ARG A 232 0.69 -69.01 -34.29
N PHE A 233 0.55 -69.63 -35.46
CA PHE A 233 -0.73 -70.23 -35.86
C PHE A 233 -0.92 -71.54 -35.09
N SER A 234 -1.98 -71.65 -34.28
CA SER A 234 -2.50 -72.95 -33.87
C SER A 234 -3.64 -73.33 -34.82
N TYR A 235 -3.41 -74.32 -35.68
CA TYR A 235 -4.51 -75.05 -36.31
C TYR A 235 -5.14 -75.89 -35.19
N GLY A 236 -6.32 -75.48 -34.70
CA GLY A 236 -7.06 -76.30 -33.74
C GLY A 236 -7.39 -77.65 -34.36
N ILE A 237 -7.11 -78.74 -33.65
CA ILE A 237 -7.38 -80.13 -34.08
C ILE A 237 -8.90 -80.41 -34.21
N THR A 238 -9.77 -79.44 -33.93
CA THR A 238 -11.23 -79.53 -34.14
C THR A 238 -11.74 -78.86 -35.42
N ALA A 239 -10.88 -78.37 -36.30
CA ALA A 239 -11.27 -77.84 -37.62
C ALA A 239 -11.08 -78.90 -38.73
N LEU A 240 -11.85 -79.99 -38.66
CA LEU A 240 -12.13 -80.93 -39.76
C LEU A 240 -13.53 -81.52 -39.56
#